data_AF-A0A8C1WX76-F1
#
_entry.id   AF-A0A8C1WX76-F1
#
_cell.length_a   1.000
_cell.length_b   1.000
_cell.length_c   1.000
_cell.angle_alpha   90.00
_cell.angle_beta   90.00
_cell.angle_gamma   90.00
#
_symmetry.space_group_name_H-M   'P 1'
#
loop_
_entity.id
_entity.type
_entity.pdbx_description
1 polymer ?
#
loop_
_entity_poly.entity_id
_entity_poly.type
_entity_poly.pdbx_seq_one_letter_code
_entity_poly.pdbx_strand_id
1 'polypeptide(L)'
;AEGAPSVARDAVLKESIALPEDMPQIRGYDFNRGMDHRALLQSFLSTAFQASRFGLAVQEINKMIEKRLELVQEDCDSHTSTSGCTIFLCYTSNLISSGVRESIHFLAQHRMVRPHCDSV
;
A
#
# COMPACT_ATOMS: atom_id res chain seq x y z
N ALA A 1 -14.61 43.42 1.93
CA ALA A 1 -13.74 42.90 0.85
C ALA A 1 -13.66 43.84 -0.37
N GLU A 2 -14.05 45.12 -0.26
CA GLU A 2 -14.08 46.10 -1.37
C GLU A 2 -12.82 46.98 -1.46
N GLY A 3 -11.65 46.39 -1.28
CA GLY A 3 -10.37 47.11 -1.43
C GLY A 3 -9.19 46.23 -1.83
N ALA A 4 -9.44 44.95 -2.13
CA ALA A 4 -8.39 44.05 -2.58
C ALA A 4 -8.04 44.37 -4.05
N PRO A 5 -6.75 44.44 -4.42
CA PRO A 5 -6.31 44.63 -5.79
C PRO A 5 -7.01 43.63 -6.73
N SER A 6 -7.48 44.06 -7.90
CA SER A 6 -8.18 43.20 -8.86
C SER A 6 -7.40 41.92 -9.18
N VAL A 7 -6.08 42.05 -9.37
CA VAL A 7 -5.15 40.93 -9.58
C VAL A 7 -5.18 39.92 -8.43
N ALA A 8 -5.27 40.38 -7.18
CA ALA A 8 -5.35 39.49 -6.02
C ALA A 8 -6.71 38.79 -5.93
N ARG A 9 -7.80 39.45 -6.34
CA ARG A 9 -9.14 38.85 -6.38
C ARG A 9 -9.22 37.76 -7.45
N ASP A 10 -8.73 38.05 -8.64
CA ASP A 10 -8.75 37.10 -9.76
C ASP A 10 -7.85 35.87 -9.50
N ALA A 11 -6.71 36.06 -8.81
CA ALA A 11 -5.81 34.97 -8.46
C ALA A 11 -6.39 34.03 -7.39
N VAL A 12 -7.14 34.55 -6.41
CA VAL A 12 -7.68 33.77 -5.28
C VAL A 12 -9.05 33.17 -5.60
N LEU A 13 -9.89 33.88 -6.35
CA LEU A 13 -11.28 33.50 -6.62
C LEU A 13 -11.47 32.85 -7.99
N LYS A 14 -10.47 32.10 -8.44
CA LYS A 14 -10.54 31.37 -9.71
C LYS A 14 -11.55 30.23 -9.59
N GLU A 15 -12.46 30.13 -10.55
CA GLU A 15 -13.41 29.02 -10.61
C GLU A 15 -12.71 27.67 -10.74
N SER A 16 -13.18 26.69 -9.97
CA SER A 16 -12.67 25.32 -10.01
C SER A 16 -13.44 24.50 -11.05
N ILE A 17 -12.73 23.60 -11.72
CA ILE A 17 -13.36 22.59 -12.57
C ILE A 17 -14.03 21.51 -11.70
N ALA A 18 -15.05 20.86 -12.25
CA ALA A 18 -15.64 19.69 -11.61
C ALA A 18 -14.62 18.54 -11.51
N LEU A 19 -14.67 17.81 -10.40
CA LEU A 19 -13.85 16.62 -10.18
C LEU A 19 -14.56 15.37 -10.74
N PRO A 20 -13.83 14.32 -11.12
CA PRO A 20 -14.41 13.03 -11.47
C PRO A 20 -15.26 12.44 -10.33
N GLU A 21 -16.37 11.80 -10.68
CA GLU A 21 -17.32 11.19 -9.71
C GLU A 21 -16.71 10.03 -8.91
N ASP A 22 -15.70 9.35 -9.48
CA ASP A 22 -14.98 8.24 -8.85
C ASP A 22 -13.84 8.68 -7.93
N MET A 23 -13.64 10.00 -7.77
CA MET A 23 -12.57 10.52 -6.92
C MET A 23 -12.82 10.16 -5.44
N PRO A 24 -11.91 9.41 -4.80
CA PRO A 24 -12.07 9.05 -3.41
C PRO A 24 -11.98 10.30 -2.52
N GLN A 25 -13.00 10.52 -1.70
CA GLN A 25 -13.02 11.62 -0.74
C GLN A 25 -12.05 11.38 0.41
N ILE A 26 -11.35 12.45 0.83
CA ILE A 26 -10.46 12.42 1.98
C ILE A 26 -11.28 12.36 3.27
N ARG A 27 -11.09 11.29 4.04
CA ARG A 27 -11.74 11.06 5.33
C ARG A 27 -10.88 10.15 6.20
N GLY A 28 -10.56 10.63 7.40
CA GLY A 28 -9.85 9.84 8.41
C GLY A 28 -10.77 8.89 9.18
N TYR A 29 -10.18 8.03 10.02
CA TYR A 29 -10.90 7.15 10.92
C TYR A 29 -11.65 7.93 12.01
N ASP A 30 -12.91 7.57 12.27
CA ASP A 30 -13.72 8.17 13.33
C ASP A 30 -13.59 7.34 14.62
N PHE A 31 -12.84 7.86 15.59
CA PHE A 31 -12.59 7.20 16.86
C PHE A 31 -13.84 7.09 17.75
N ASN A 32 -14.93 7.81 17.47
CA ASN A 32 -16.20 7.62 18.17
C ASN A 32 -16.83 6.25 17.87
N ARG A 33 -16.37 5.56 16.82
CA ARG A 33 -16.77 4.19 16.49
C ARG A 33 -16.04 3.13 17.32
N GLY A 34 -15.18 3.55 18.25
CA GLY A 34 -14.36 2.67 19.09
C GLY A 34 -12.98 2.37 18.48
N MET A 35 -12.23 1.50 19.16
CA MET A 35 -10.85 1.15 18.81
C MET A 35 -10.78 -0.09 17.91
N ASP A 36 -11.18 0.07 16.64
CA ASP A 36 -11.00 -0.95 15.60
C ASP A 36 -9.73 -0.65 14.78
N HIS A 37 -8.66 -1.38 15.09
CA HIS A 37 -7.37 -1.26 14.40
C HIS A 37 -7.45 -1.63 12.91
N ARG A 38 -8.33 -2.56 12.53
CA ARG A 38 -8.51 -2.95 11.13
C ARG A 38 -9.14 -1.80 10.37
N ALA A 39 -10.23 -1.24 10.89
CA ALA A 39 -10.90 -0.11 10.27
C ALA A 39 -10.02 1.16 10.25
N LEU A 40 -9.20 1.37 11.28
CA LEU A 40 -8.19 2.43 11.31
C LEU A 40 -7.17 2.28 10.17
N LEU A 41 -6.57 1.10 10.01
CA LEU A 41 -5.60 0.87 8.93
C LEU A 41 -6.24 0.91 7.55
N GLN A 42 -7.50 0.49 7.42
CA GLN A 42 -8.26 0.61 6.17
C GLN A 42 -8.53 2.07 5.79
N SER A 43 -8.77 2.94 6.78
CA SER A 43 -8.99 4.37 6.52
C SER A 43 -7.77 5.05 5.93
N PHE A 44 -6.58 4.47 6.02
CA PHE A 44 -5.34 5.08 5.52
C PHE A 44 -5.41 5.37 4.02
N LEU A 45 -6.19 4.59 3.24
CA LEU A 45 -6.44 4.87 1.83
C LEU A 45 -7.03 6.28 1.60
N SER A 46 -7.89 6.75 2.50
CA SER A 46 -8.56 8.05 2.44
C SER A 46 -7.99 9.09 3.42
N THR A 47 -6.89 8.81 4.12
CA THR A 47 -6.27 9.75 5.07
C THR A 47 -5.34 10.79 4.40
N ALA A 48 -4.91 10.55 3.16
CA ALA A 48 -3.93 11.34 2.39
C ALA A 48 -2.45 11.14 2.79
N PHE A 49 -1.55 11.78 2.03
CA PHE A 49 -0.09 11.74 2.20
C PHE A 49 0.49 10.32 2.28
N GLN A 50 1.37 10.05 3.25
CA GLN A 50 2.01 8.75 3.42
C GLN A 50 1.03 7.66 3.85
N ALA A 51 -0.08 8.01 4.51
CA ALA A 51 -1.10 7.04 4.89
C ALA A 51 -1.74 6.42 3.64
N SER A 52 -2.11 7.22 2.64
CA SER A 52 -2.65 6.67 1.38
C SER A 52 -1.63 5.79 0.67
N ARG A 53 -0.34 6.15 0.69
CA ARG A 53 0.73 5.29 0.13
C ARG A 53 0.83 3.95 0.87
N PHE A 54 0.72 3.95 2.19
CA PHE A 54 0.68 2.72 2.97
C PHE A 54 -0.53 1.85 2.60
N GLY A 55 -1.73 2.43 2.52
CA GLY A 55 -2.94 1.71 2.12
C GLY A 55 -2.82 1.08 0.73
N LEU A 56 -2.26 1.81 -0.23
CA LEU A 56 -1.99 1.30 -1.58
C LEU A 56 -0.95 0.17 -1.57
N ALA A 57 0.12 0.28 -0.76
CA ALA A 57 1.11 -0.78 -0.61
C ALA A 57 0.50 -2.07 -0.04
N VAL A 58 -0.41 -1.97 0.93
CA VAL A 58 -1.16 -3.12 1.45
C VAL A 58 -2.00 -3.78 0.36
N GLN A 59 -2.72 -2.99 -0.45
CA GLN A 59 -3.50 -3.53 -1.58
C GLN A 59 -2.61 -4.26 -2.58
N GLU A 60 -1.46 -3.67 -2.94
CA GLU A 60 -0.55 -4.27 -3.91
C GLU A 60 0.08 -5.57 -3.40
N ILE A 61 0.49 -5.62 -2.12
CA ILE A 61 0.99 -6.85 -1.50
C ILE A 61 -0.08 -7.95 -1.48
N ASN A 62 -1.34 -7.61 -1.18
CA ASN A 62 -2.42 -8.59 -1.23
C ASN A 62 -2.64 -9.13 -2.64
N LYS A 63 -2.59 -8.30 -3.69
CA LYS A 63 -2.64 -8.77 -5.08
C LYS A 63 -1.49 -9.72 -5.41
N MET A 64 -0.27 -9.42 -4.95
CA MET A 64 0.89 -10.31 -5.13
C MET A 64 0.67 -11.67 -4.45
N ILE A 65 0.09 -11.68 -3.25
CA ILE A 65 -0.24 -12.90 -2.51
C ILE A 65 -1.34 -13.70 -3.23
N GLU A 66 -2.42 -13.04 -3.67
CA GLU A 66 -3.51 -13.66 -4.43
C GLU A 66 -2.97 -14.31 -5.70
N LYS A 67 -2.18 -13.56 -6.49
CA LYS A 67 -1.53 -14.06 -7.71
C LYS A 67 -0.58 -15.22 -7.45
N ARG A 68 0.06 -15.26 -6.28
CA ARG A 68 0.92 -16.38 -5.88
C ARG A 68 0.13 -17.64 -5.56
N LEU A 69 -1.06 -17.49 -4.97
CA LEU A 69 -1.95 -18.60 -4.59
C LEU A 69 -2.71 -19.19 -5.79
N GLU A 70 -2.83 -18.44 -6.88
CA GLU A 70 -3.29 -18.97 -8.17
C GLU A 70 -2.35 -20.09 -8.63
N LEU A 71 -2.89 -21.31 -8.79
CA LEU A 71 -2.15 -22.45 -9.31
C LEU A 71 -1.99 -22.31 -10.82
N VAL A 72 -0.75 -22.31 -11.31
CA VAL A 72 -0.47 -22.47 -12.73
C VAL A 72 -0.25 -23.96 -12.98
N GLN A 73 -1.14 -24.59 -13.74
CA GLN A 73 -0.85 -25.88 -14.34
C GLN A 73 0.06 -25.61 -15.55
N GLU A 74 1.31 -26.06 -15.48
CA GLU A 74 2.17 -26.12 -16.66
C GLU A 74 1.87 -27.43 -17.40
N ASP A 75 1.37 -27.30 -18.64
CA ASP A 75 1.18 -28.40 -19.58
C ASP A 75 2.55 -28.93 -20.07
N CYS A 76 3.28 -29.68 -19.25
CA CYS A 76 4.29 -30.68 -19.66
C CYS A 76 5.04 -31.27 -18.46
N ASP A 77 4.81 -32.56 -18.19
CA ASP A 77 5.72 -33.56 -17.56
C ASP A 77 6.48 -33.23 -16.25
N SER A 78 6.20 -32.13 -15.56
CA SER A 78 6.79 -31.84 -14.24
C SER A 78 5.74 -31.81 -13.13
N HIS A 79 5.86 -32.69 -12.14
CA HIS A 79 4.97 -32.79 -10.97
C HIS A 79 5.11 -31.63 -9.97
N THR A 80 5.61 -30.47 -10.41
CA THR A 80 5.83 -29.31 -9.55
C THR A 80 4.85 -28.20 -9.91
N SER A 81 3.81 -28.03 -9.09
CA SER A 81 2.92 -26.87 -9.16
C SER A 81 3.74 -25.60 -8.95
N THR A 82 3.90 -24.79 -10.01
CA THR A 82 4.57 -23.49 -9.91
C THR A 82 3.57 -22.43 -9.43
N SER A 83 4.02 -21.57 -8.51
CA SER A 83 3.17 -20.49 -7.99
C SER A 83 3.00 -19.39 -9.06
N GLY A 84 1.80 -18.86 -9.25
CA GLY A 84 1.52 -17.83 -10.27
C GLY A 84 2.25 -16.49 -10.11
N CYS A 85 2.91 -16.27 -8.96
CA CYS A 85 3.74 -15.10 -8.72
C CYS A 85 4.94 -15.46 -7.82
N THR A 86 6.15 -15.07 -8.23
CA THR A 86 7.33 -15.08 -7.35
C THR A 86 7.46 -13.72 -6.68
N ILE A 87 7.46 -13.69 -5.34
CA ILE A 87 7.67 -12.47 -4.54
C ILE A 87 9.11 -12.44 -4.03
N PHE A 88 9.86 -11.39 -4.40
CA PHE A 88 11.19 -11.12 -3.89
C PHE A 88 11.13 -10.12 -2.73
N LEU A 89 11.78 -10.45 -1.62
CA LEU A 89 11.91 -9.56 -0.47
C LEU A 89 13.37 -9.13 -0.33
N CYS A 90 13.61 -7.83 -0.51
CA CYS A 90 14.91 -7.18 -0.29
C CYS A 90 14.83 -6.27 0.93
N TYR A 91 15.87 -6.24 1.75
CA TYR A 91 15.99 -5.38 2.92
C TYR A 91 17.46 -5.01 3.16
N THR A 92 17.69 -3.88 3.80
CA THR A 92 19.03 -3.41 4.19
C THR A 92 19.47 -4.02 5.51
N SER A 93 20.78 -4.02 5.78
CA SER A 93 21.39 -4.65 6.97
C SER A 93 20.82 -4.14 8.30
N ASN A 94 20.47 -2.85 8.38
CA ASN A 94 19.86 -2.24 9.56
C ASN A 94 18.47 -2.81 9.91
N LEU A 95 17.73 -3.39 8.95
CA LEU A 95 16.44 -4.02 9.22
C LEU A 95 16.61 -5.38 9.91
N ILE A 96 17.68 -6.11 9.60
CA ILE A 96 18.02 -7.37 10.28
C ILE A 96 18.65 -7.16 11.65
N SER A 97 19.36 -6.05 11.86
CA SER A 97 19.84 -5.68 13.21
C SER A 97 18.75 -5.05 14.09
N SER A 98 17.55 -4.82 13.56
CA SER A 98 16.38 -4.29 14.29
C SER A 98 15.36 -5.39 14.60
N GLY A 99 14.34 -5.07 15.40
CA GLY A 99 13.20 -5.96 15.68
C GLY A 99 12.27 -6.24 14.48
N VAL A 100 12.56 -5.69 13.30
CA VAL A 100 11.89 -6.10 12.05
C VAL A 100 12.35 -7.49 11.60
N ARG A 101 13.50 -7.96 12.10
CA ARG A 101 14.04 -9.29 11.84
C ARG A 101 13.02 -10.39 12.08
N GLU A 102 12.23 -10.31 13.15
CA GLU A 102 11.21 -11.32 13.49
C GLU A 102 10.11 -11.40 12.42
N SER A 103 9.67 -10.26 11.87
CA SER A 103 8.72 -10.21 10.76
C SER A 103 9.31 -10.80 9.47
N ILE A 104 10.56 -10.47 9.14
CA ILE A 104 11.27 -11.05 7.98
C ILE A 104 11.43 -12.56 8.15
N HIS A 105 11.80 -13.01 9.36
CA HIS A 105 11.95 -14.42 9.69
C HIS A 105 10.64 -15.17 9.49
N PHE A 106 9.52 -14.64 9.98
CA PHE A 106 8.18 -15.23 9.78
C PHE A 106 7.86 -15.42 8.30
N LEU A 107 8.05 -14.38 7.47
CA LEU A 107 7.78 -14.46 6.03
C LEU A 107 8.64 -15.52 5.32
N ALA A 108 9.92 -15.63 5.70
CA ALA A 108 10.85 -16.61 5.13
C ALA A 108 10.54 -18.04 5.61
N GLN A 109 10.29 -18.22 6.91
CA GLN A 109 9.98 -19.52 7.52
C GLN A 109 8.74 -20.17 6.89
N HIS A 110 7.71 -19.38 6.60
CA HIS A 110 6.47 -19.85 5.97
C HIS A 110 6.53 -19.85 4.43
N ARG A 111 7.71 -19.66 3.82
CA ARG A 111 7.91 -19.64 2.37
C ARG A 111 6.93 -18.68 1.66
N MET A 112 6.61 -17.55 2.28
CA MET A 112 5.73 -16.53 1.68
C MET A 112 6.46 -15.67 0.66
N VAL A 113 7.78 -15.53 0.84
CA VAL A 113 8.68 -14.73 -0.01
C VAL A 113 9.94 -15.53 -0.32
N ARG A 114 10.61 -15.18 -1.43
CA ARG A 114 12.02 -15.55 -1.65
C ARG A 114 12.90 -14.44 -1.08
N PRO A 115 13.67 -14.72 0.00
CA PRO A 115 14.60 -13.75 0.54
C PRO A 115 15.74 -13.53 -0.45
N HIS A 116 15.99 -12.28 -0.83
CA HIS A 116 17.18 -11.87 -1.56
C HIS A 116 17.92 -10.83 -0.71
N CYS A 117 19.14 -11.17 -0.28
CA CYS A 117 19.90 -10.31 0.62
C CYS A 117 21.00 -9.60 -0.19
N ASP A 118 20.72 -8.38 -0.63
CA ASP A 118 21.75 -7.50 -1.19
C ASP A 118 22.49 -6.82 -0.03
N SER A 119 23.77 -7.14 0.13
CA SER A 119 24.66 -6.41 1.03
C SER A 119 25.28 -5.27 0.23
N VAL A 120 24.99 -4.02 0.62
CA VAL A 120 25.79 -2.84 0.25
C VAL A 120 26.62 -2.44 1.45
#